data_AF-A0A7Z9FYZ6-F1
#
_entry.id   AF-A0A7Z9FYZ6-F1
#
_cell.length_a   1.000
_cell.length_b   1.000
_cell.length_c   1.000
_cell.angle_alpha   90.00
_cell.angle_beta   90.00
_cell.angle_gamma   90.00
#
_symmetry.space_group_name_H-M   'P 1'
#
loop_
_entity.id
_entity.type
_entity.pdbx_description
1 polymer ?
#
loop_
_entity_poly.entity_id
_entity_poly.type
_entity_poly.pdbx_seq_one_letter_code
_entity_poly.pdbx_strand_id
1 'polypeptide(L)' 'MSAQPNILVILTDQQTQRAVSAYGNPYLHTPHTDALVHGGLSFENSY' A
#
# COMPACT_ATOMS: atom_id res chain seq x y z
N MET A 1 -0.83 -3.88 -24.95
CA MET A 1 -0.45 -2.94 -23.87
C MET A 1 -0.37 -1.55 -24.48
N SER A 2 -0.92 -0.54 -23.81
CA SER A 2 -0.67 0.87 -24.21
C SER A 2 0.83 1.14 -24.02
N ALA A 3 1.48 1.76 -25.00
CA ALA A 3 2.89 2.17 -24.88
C ALA A 3 3.09 3.23 -23.78
N GLN A 4 2.02 3.90 -23.37
CA GLN A 4 2.00 4.86 -22.29
C GLN A 4 1.05 4.36 -21.18
N PRO A 5 1.57 3.90 -20.04
CA PRO A 5 0.73 3.51 -18.91
C PRO A 5 0.14 4.76 -18.24
N ASN A 6 -1.04 4.61 -17.63
CA ASN A 6 -1.58 5.60 -16.71
C ASN A 6 -0.84 5.49 -15.37
N ILE A 7 -0.52 6.63 -14.76
CA ILE A 7 0.16 6.70 -13.47
C ILE A 7 -0.78 7.36 -12.45
N LEU A 8 -1.03 6.68 -11.34
CA LEU A 8 -1.81 7.18 -10.21
C LEU A 8 -0.92 7.22 -8.97
N VAL A 9 -0.82 8.39 -8.33
CA VAL A 9 -0.11 8.57 -7.06
C VAL A 9 -1.14 8.88 -5.98
N ILE A 10 -1.17 8.05 -4.94
CA ILE A 10 -2.00 8.26 -3.75
C ILE A 10 -1.04 8.58 -2.61
N LEU A 11 -1.18 9.77 -2.02
CA LEU A 11 -0.40 10.20 -0.86
C LEU A 11 -1.36 10.45 0.31
N THR A 12 -1.06 9.83 1.44
CA THR A 12 -1.85 9.94 2.67
C THR A 12 -1.13 10.85 3.67
N ASP A 13 -1.89 11.61 4.46
CA ASP A 13 -1.34 12.43 5.54
C ASP A 13 -1.24 11.62 6.85
N GLN A 14 -0.12 11.77 7.56
CA GLN A 14 0.21 11.14 8.85
C GLN A 14 -0.04 9.62 8.96
N GLN A 15 -0.15 8.87 7.86
CA GLN A 15 -0.36 7.43 7.91
C GLN A 15 0.94 6.72 8.28
N THR A 16 0.98 6.09 9.46
CA THR A 16 2.09 5.22 9.85
C THR A 16 2.04 3.88 9.09
N GLN A 17 3.19 3.25 8.86
CA GLN A 17 3.28 1.88 8.31
C GLN A 17 2.39 0.90 9.10
N ARG A 18 2.30 1.04 10.43
CA ARG A 18 1.48 0.16 11.28
C ARG A 18 -0.03 0.33 11.06
N ALA A 19 -0.46 1.28 10.25
CA ALA A 19 -1.86 1.51 9.90
C ALA A 19 -2.38 0.61 8.75
N VAL A 20 -1.58 -0.36 8.30
CA VAL A 20 -1.96 -1.34 7.26
C VAL A 20 -1.90 -2.74 7.85
N SER A 21 -2.97 -3.52 7.72
CA SER A 21 -3.04 -4.89 8.29
C SER A 21 -2.06 -5.85 7.63
N ALA A 22 -1.80 -5.73 6.33
CA ALA A 22 -0.77 -6.53 5.64
C ALA A 22 0.66 -6.35 6.20
N TYR A 23 0.93 -5.26 6.92
CA TYR A 23 2.20 -5.05 7.64
C TYR A 23 2.19 -5.58 9.08
N GLY A 24 1.25 -6.46 9.41
CA GLY A 24 1.26 -7.26 10.65
C GLY A 24 0.50 -6.64 11.83
N ASN A 25 -0.34 -5.62 11.60
CA ASN A 25 -1.20 -5.10 12.67
C ASN A 25 -2.48 -5.96 12.82
N PRO A 26 -2.66 -6.73 13.92
CA PRO A 26 -3.78 -7.66 14.07
C PRO A 26 -5.12 -7.00 14.40
N TYR A 27 -5.12 -5.69 14.69
CA TYR A 27 -6.33 -4.95 15.08
C TYR A 27 -6.98 -4.19 13.92
N LEU A 28 -6.33 -4.17 12.75
CA LEU A 28 -6.79 -3.42 11.58
C LEU A 28 -7.41 -4.34 10.54
N HIS A 29 -8.32 -3.77 9.75
CA HIS A 29 -8.90 -4.41 8.58
C HIS A 29 -8.80 -3.44 7.39
N THR A 30 -7.74 -3.57 6.58
CA THR A 30 -7.47 -2.71 5.42
C THR A 30 -7.46 -3.49 4.10
N PRO A 31 -8.57 -4.16 3.70
CA PRO A 31 -8.56 -5.14 2.61
C PRO A 31 -8.13 -4.58 1.25
N HIS A 32 -8.42 -3.31 0.94
CA HIS A 32 -8.03 -2.69 -0.33
C HIS A 32 -6.54 -2.35 -0.38
N THR A 33 -5.97 -1.83 0.71
CA THR A 33 -4.53 -1.59 0.80
C THR A 33 -3.77 -2.90 0.85
N ASP A 34 -4.28 -3.90 1.58
CA ASP A 34 -3.69 -5.23 1.64
C ASP A 34 -3.65 -5.88 0.24
N ALA A 35 -4.69 -5.71 -0.58
CA ALA A 35 -4.68 -6.20 -1.96
C ALA A 35 -3.56 -5.56 -2.80
N LEU A 36 -3.26 -4.27 -2.60
CA LEU A 36 -2.15 -3.60 -3.28
C LEU A 36 -0.78 -4.15 -2.81
N VAL A 37 -0.64 -4.43 -1.51
CA VAL A 37 0.59 -5.02 -0.95
C VAL A 37 0.86 -6.41 -1.51
N HIS A 38 -0.15 -7.29 -1.51
CA HIS A 38 0.01 -8.67 -2.00
C HIS A 38 0.05 -8.78 -3.53
N GLY A 39 -0.57 -7.84 -4.25
CA GLY A 39 -0.65 -7.83 -5.71
C GLY A 39 0.49 -7.05 -6.40
N GLY A 40 1.42 -6.48 -5.63
CA GLY A 40 2.44 -5.58 -6.15
C GLY A 40 3.79 -5.71 -5.43
N LEU A 41 4.56 -4.63 -5.46
CA LEU A 41 5.82 -4.50 -4.74
C LEU A 41 5.62 -3.55 -3.54
N SER A 42 6.04 -3.99 -2.36
CA SER A 42 6.07 -3.18 -1.15
C SER A 42 7.52 -2.89 -0.75
N PHE A 43 7.77 -1.66 -0.28
CA PHE A 43 9.05 -1.23 0.26
C PHE A 43 8.95 -1.15 1.78
N GLU A 44 9.58 -2.11 2.48
CA GLU A 44 9.53 -2.16 3.95
C GLU A 44 10.42 -1.12 4.65
N ASN A 45 11.38 -0.54 3.93
CA ASN A 45 12.31 0.48 4.42
C ASN A 45 12.26 1.75 3.55
N SER A 46 11.11 2.44 3.58
CA SER A 46 10.89 3.73 2.91
C SER A 46 10.89 4.85 3.96
N TYR A 47 11.70 5.90 3.75
CA TYR A 47 11.93 7.01 4.69
C TYR A 47 11.38 8.34 4.19
#